data_AF-A0A014PSF5-F1
#
_entry.id   AF-A0A014PSF5-F1
#
_cell.length_a   1.000
_cell.length_b   1.000
_cell.length_c   1.000
_cell.angle_alpha   90.00
_cell.angle_beta   90.00
_cell.angle_gamma   90.00
#
_symmetry.space_group_name_H-M   'P 1'
#
loop_
_entity.id
_entity.type
_entity.pdbx_description
1 polymer ?
#
loop_
_entity_poly.entity_id
_entity_poly.type
_entity_poly.pdbx_seq_one_letter_code
_entity_poly.pdbx_strand_id
1 'polypeptide(L)'
;MIHSPYPVVLDACVIYPSLLRDVLIYSGLKGLYQPKWTAIIQDEWQRNLKPGVSVEEYLEALKKQGLNLTVKELKMYHSII
;
A
#
# COMPACT_ATOMS: atom_id res chain seq x y z
N MET A 1 11.20 1.20 15.77
CA MET A 1 9.76 1.11 15.44
C MET A 1 9.21 -0.09 16.20
N ILE A 2 8.19 0.13 17.03
CA ILE A 2 7.48 -0.96 17.70
C ILE A 2 6.61 -1.59 16.61
N HIS A 3 6.93 -2.79 16.19
CA HIS A 3 6.11 -3.52 15.24
C HIS A 3 5.12 -4.33 16.07
N SER A 4 3.83 -4.10 15.88
CA SER A 4 2.78 -4.92 16.50
C SER A 4 2.98 -6.39 16.09
N PRO A 5 2.76 -7.38 16.98
CA PRO A 5 2.97 -8.79 16.65
C PRO A 5 1.93 -9.36 15.68
N TYR A 6 0.98 -8.54 15.21
CA TYR A 6 -0.15 -8.97 14.40
C TYR A 6 0.08 -8.66 12.92
N PRO A 7 0.53 -9.64 12.09
CA PRO A 7 0.53 -9.49 10.65
C PRO A 7 -0.90 -9.54 10.11
N VAL A 8 -1.24 -8.62 9.21
CA VAL A 8 -2.54 -8.58 8.54
C VAL A 8 -2.29 -8.50 7.04
N VAL A 9 -2.90 -9.43 6.31
CA VAL A 9 -2.86 -9.44 4.85
C VAL A 9 -3.90 -8.44 4.33
N LEU A 10 -3.45 -7.48 3.52
CA LEU A 10 -4.29 -6.53 2.82
C LEU A 10 -4.50 -7.00 1.38
N ASP A 11 -5.74 -6.93 0.92
CA ASP A 11 -6.11 -7.31 -0.45
C ASP A 11 -5.97 -6.13 -1.43
N ALA A 12 -5.94 -6.43 -2.73
CA ALA A 12 -5.81 -5.43 -3.78
C ALA A 12 -6.95 -4.40 -3.73
N CYS A 13 -8.16 -4.84 -3.37
CA CYS A 13 -9.35 -3.99 -3.26
C CYS A 13 -9.30 -2.96 -2.13
N VAL A 14 -8.37 -3.09 -1.17
CA VAL A 14 -8.17 -2.10 -0.10
C VAL A 14 -6.89 -1.30 -0.28
N ILE A 15 -5.91 -1.85 -1.01
CA ILE A 15 -4.75 -1.10 -1.51
C ILE A 15 -5.19 -0.10 -2.59
N TYR A 16 -6.26 -0.43 -3.32
CA TYR A 16 -6.96 0.42 -4.28
C TYR A 16 -8.49 0.28 -4.08
N PRO A 17 -9.24 1.29 -3.55
CA PRO A 17 -9.16 2.75 -3.77
C PRO A 17 -8.68 3.62 -2.58
N SER A 18 -8.42 4.91 -2.84
CA SER A 18 -7.55 5.81 -2.05
C SER A 18 -7.86 5.96 -0.56
N LEU A 19 -9.13 5.98 -0.13
CA LEU A 19 -9.47 6.28 1.26
C LEU A 19 -9.12 5.13 2.21
N LEU A 20 -9.47 3.89 1.86
CA LEU A 20 -9.22 2.72 2.70
C LEU A 20 -7.72 2.45 2.83
N ARG A 21 -7.00 2.56 1.71
CA ARG A 21 -5.54 2.45 1.68
C ARG A 21 -4.88 3.37 2.71
N ASP A 22 -5.25 4.65 2.72
CA ASP A 22 -4.59 5.62 3.59
C ASP A 22 -4.87 5.34 5.07
N VAL A 23 -6.10 4.99 5.44
CA VAL A 23 -6.45 4.63 6.81
C VAL A 23 -5.71 3.37 7.27
N LEU A 24 -5.68 2.34 6.42
CA LEU A 24 -5.08 1.05 6.73
C LEU A 24 -3.55 1.14 6.81
N ILE A 25 -2.91 1.76 5.82
CA ILE A 25 -1.46 1.96 5.84
C ILE A 25 -1.06 2.85 7.01
N TYR A 26 -1.80 3.94 7.28
CA TYR A 26 -1.52 4.79 8.44
C TYR A 26 -1.68 4.05 9.77
N SER A 27 -2.69 3.19 9.89
CA SER A 27 -2.88 2.33 11.07
C SER A 27 -1.71 1.37 11.28
N GLY A 28 -1.20 0.79 10.19
CA GLY A 28 0.02 -0.03 10.19
C GLY A 28 1.26 0.77 10.62
N LEU A 29 1.43 1.98 10.06
CA LEU A 29 2.53 2.91 10.42
C LEU A 29 2.47 3.35 11.89
N LYS A 30 1.27 3.43 12.48
CA LYS A 30 1.07 3.69 13.92
C LYS A 30 1.32 2.47 14.80
N GLY A 31 1.64 1.32 14.20
CA GLY A 31 1.95 0.10 14.91
C GLY A 31 0.73 -0.63 15.46
N LEU A 32 -0.48 -0.38 14.91
CA LEU A 32 -1.66 -1.17 15.29
C LEU A 32 -1.54 -2.62 14.80
N TYR A 33 -0.96 -2.80 13.61
CA TYR A 33 -0.68 -4.10 13.00
C TYR A 33 0.47 -3.99 11.98
N GLN A 34 0.92 -5.12 11.43
CA GLN A 34 1.89 -5.15 10.34
C GLN A 34 1.18 -5.42 9.01
N PRO A 35 1.00 -4.41 8.13
CA PRO A 35 0.40 -4.62 6.82
C PRO A 35 1.33 -5.48 5.97
N LYS A 36 0.78 -6.52 5.35
CA LYS A 36 1.45 -7.43 4.42
C LYS A 36 0.57 -7.67 3.20
N TRP A 37 1.16 -7.95 2.05
CA TRP A 37 0.45 -8.46 0.89
C TRP A 37 1.45 -9.22 0.01
N THR A 38 0.92 -10.09 -0.86
CA THR A 38 1.74 -10.95 -1.73
C THR A 38 2.07 -10.25 -3.05
N ALA A 39 3.02 -10.80 -3.81
CA ALA A 39 3.29 -10.35 -5.18
C ALA A 39 2.05 -10.43 -6.09
N ILE A 40 1.19 -11.44 -5.89
CA ILE A 40 -0.07 -11.59 -6.65
C ILE A 40 -1.01 -10.41 -6.40
N ILE A 41 -1.17 -10.03 -5.13
CA ILE A 41 -1.98 -8.86 -4.74
C ILE A 41 -1.36 -7.57 -5.27
N GLN A 42 -0.02 -7.48 -5.26
CA GLN A 42 0.71 -6.36 -5.83
C GLN A 42 0.38 -6.18 -7.31
N ASP A 43 0.53 -7.23 -8.11
CA ASP A 43 0.24 -7.21 -9.53
C ASP A 43 -1.24 -6.90 -9.80
N GLU A 44 -2.13 -7.40 -8.93
CA GLU A 44 -3.56 -7.16 -9.06
C GLU A 44 -3.94 -5.69 -8.91
N TRP A 45 -3.50 -5.01 -7.84
CA TRP A 45 -3.87 -3.59 -7.69
C TRP A 45 -3.21 -2.73 -8.77
N GLN A 46 -1.99 -3.08 -9.22
CA GLN A 46 -1.32 -2.38 -10.32
C GLN A 46 -2.07 -2.51 -11.64
N ARG A 47 -2.53 -3.72 -11.96
CA ARG A 47 -3.36 -3.99 -13.15
C ARG A 47 -4.75 -3.35 -13.07
N ASN A 48 -5.30 -3.21 -11.87
CA ASN A 48 -6.61 -2.58 -11.63
C ASN A 48 -6.52 -1.05 -11.50
N LEU A 49 -5.34 -0.44 -11.71
CA LEU A 49 -5.24 1.00 -11.89
C LEU A 49 -6.11 1.46 -13.08
N LYS A 50 -6.56 2.72 -13.01
CA LYS A 50 -7.36 3.32 -14.08
C LYS A 50 -6.63 3.16 -15.43
N PRO A 51 -7.35 2.77 -16.51
CA PRO A 51 -6.75 2.66 -17.83
C PRO A 51 -5.97 3.93 -18.21
N GLY A 52 -4.72 3.76 -18.63
CA GLY A 52 -3.84 4.85 -19.04
C GLY A 52 -3.02 5.50 -17.92
N VAL A 53 -3.22 5.12 -16.65
CA VAL A 53 -2.40 5.60 -15.52
C VAL A 53 -1.31 4.57 -15.22
N SER A 54 -0.05 4.99 -15.30
CA SER A 54 1.05 4.12 -14.88
C SER A 54 1.16 4.05 -13.35
N VAL A 55 1.80 2.99 -12.84
CA VAL A 55 2.10 2.85 -11.41
C VAL A 55 2.95 4.03 -10.93
N GLU A 56 3.90 4.48 -11.74
CA GLU A 56 4.76 5.62 -11.45
C GLU A 56 3.94 6.90 -11.31
N GLU A 57 3.04 7.17 -12.26
CA GLU A 57 2.18 8.36 -12.23
C GLU A 57 1.28 8.36 -10.99
N TYR A 58 0.73 7.21 -10.64
CA TYR A 58 -0.05 7.03 -9.42
C TYR A 58 0.78 7.33 -8.16
N LEU A 59 1.98 6.76 -8.05
CA LEU A 59 2.85 6.98 -6.89
C LEU A 59 3.31 8.45 -6.79
N GLU A 60 3.56 9.12 -7.92
CA GLU A 60 3.86 10.56 -7.93
C GLU A 60 2.64 11.40 -7.51
N ALA A 61 1.43 11.04 -7.91
CA ALA A 61 0.22 11.70 -7.43
C ALA A 61 0.08 11.60 -5.90
N LEU A 62 0.40 10.44 -5.31
CA LEU A 62 0.40 10.26 -3.84
C LEU A 62 1.47 11.09 -3.14
N LYS A 63 2.68 11.19 -3.72
CA LYS A 63 3.71 12.08 -3.19
C LYS A 63 3.27 13.54 -3.20
N LYS A 64 2.61 14.00 -4.29
CA LYS A 64 2.05 15.36 -4.39
C LYS A 64 0.98 15.63 -3.32
N GLN A 65 0.28 14.59 -2.84
CA GLN A 65 -0.68 14.67 -1.74
C GLN A 65 -0.01 14.63 -0.34
N GLY A 66 1.32 14.52 -0.26
CA GLY A 66 2.06 14.44 1.00
C GLY A 66 2.13 13.03 1.61
N LEU A 67 1.66 12.01 0.91
CA LEU A 67 1.60 10.61 1.38
C LEU A 67 2.93 9.86 1.17
N ASN A 68 4.04 10.49 1.52
CA ASN A 68 5.39 9.96 1.27
C ASN A 68 5.65 8.60 1.96
N LEU A 69 5.14 8.45 3.19
CA LEU A 69 5.26 7.19 3.94
C LEU A 69 4.43 6.09 3.29
N THR A 70 3.20 6.39 2.85
CA THR A 70 2.37 5.43 2.10
C THR A 70 3.06 4.98 0.83
N VAL A 71 3.64 5.90 0.06
CA VAL A 71 4.41 5.57 -1.15
C VAL A 71 5.62 4.69 -0.84
N LYS A 72 6.31 4.95 0.27
CA LYS A 72 7.41 4.11 0.73
C LYS A 72 6.91 2.69 1.02
N GLU A 73 5.84 2.54 1.79
CA GLU A 73 5.25 1.23 2.11
C GLU A 73 4.81 0.49 0.84
N LEU A 74 4.15 1.17 -0.10
CA LEU A 74 3.73 0.58 -1.38
C LEU A 74 4.91 0.13 -2.25
N LYS A 75 6.07 0.80 -2.15
CA LYS A 75 7.31 0.43 -2.87
C LYS A 75 8.11 -0.66 -2.16
N MET A 76 7.98 -0.77 -0.84
CA MET A 76 8.86 -1.59 -0.01
C MET A 76 8.54 -3.09 -0.05
N TYR A 77 7.44 -3.50 -0.71
CA TYR A 77 7.07 -4.91 -0.82
C TYR A 77 7.50 -5.54 -2.16
N HIS A 78 8.77 -5.94 -2.22
CA HIS A 78 9.29 -7.00 -3.10
C HIS A 78 9.83 -8.20 -2.30
N SER A 79 9.66 -8.20 -0.98
CA SER A 79 10.28 -9.18 -0.11
C SER A 79 9.45 -9.32 1.14
N ILE A 80 8.60 -10.35 1.17
CA ILE A 80 8.20 -11.13 2.34
C ILE A 80 6.96 -11.91 1.89
N ILE A 81 7.15 -13.23 1.83
CA ILE A 81 6.26 -14.31 1.34
C ILE A 81 6.43 -14.59 -0.15
#